data_AF-A0A9P6PKF8-F1
#
_entry.id   AF-A0A9P6PKF8-F1
#
_cell.length_a   1.000
_cell.length_b   1.000
_cell.length_c   1.000
_cell.angle_alpha   90.00
_cell.angle_beta   90.00
_cell.angle_gamma   90.00
#
_symmetry.space_group_name_H-M   'P 1'
#
loop_
_entity.id
_entity.type
_entity.pdbx_description
1 polymer ?
#
loop_
_entity_poly.entity_id
_entity_poly.type
_entity_poly.pdbx_seq_one_letter_code
_entity_poly.pdbx_strand_id
1 'polypeptide(L)'
;MKYHREFTLICDEYDESQQSHNLYNSNQLNQPGQWRAKMVVSCRSEYLGADRDHFQPTDRDKRAAPNLFREVVITPFSATQIQDYIRQYVFQNRTLWQSEDYFEALDKVPNLLDLAKNPFLLTLSLEVLPRVVNVGQIQDLSGARITRVALYDQFVKQWLERGKKRVGGNGLSQQAKAAFDTLVDGGFTQSGIHFLKKLASAIYKEQAGYPVIEYSRFRDEGTWKTAFFSREDEIHLLREACPLARNGNQYRFIHRSLLEYCFALAVFDPQDSKVLHSSVVPVRRGSTSSVFSFEGQTASDEEPVNTMEAAVDHPLTWRNFVSEPSVLEFLAERAQQEPLFKKQLLAMIERSKTDKEGRIAAANAITILVRAGIRFNGADLKGIRIPGADLSDGEFDRVQLQGADLRKTNLRNIWLRQADLSNAQMAGAQFGEWPYLTEDSK
;
A
#
# COMPACT_ATOMS: atom_id res chain seq x y z
N MET A 1 21.06 -4.15 42.59
CA MET A 1 19.65 -4.59 42.47
C MET A 1 19.23 -5.00 41.05
N LYS A 2 19.58 -4.25 39.99
CA LYS A 2 19.15 -4.58 38.60
C LYS A 2 19.64 -5.93 38.07
N TYR A 3 20.82 -6.37 38.51
CA TYR A 3 21.49 -7.59 38.02
C TYR A 3 20.77 -8.91 38.37
N HIS A 4 19.86 -8.92 39.35
CA HIS A 4 19.15 -10.13 39.80
C HIS A 4 17.75 -10.28 39.19
N ARG A 5 17.35 -9.37 38.28
CA ARG A 5 16.03 -9.38 37.68
C ARG A 5 16.17 -9.60 36.19
N GLU A 6 15.66 -10.75 35.74
CA GLU A 6 15.53 -11.08 34.33
C GLU A 6 14.13 -10.71 33.86
N PHE A 7 14.04 -10.07 32.69
CA PHE A 7 12.77 -9.84 32.02
C PHE A 7 12.89 -10.07 30.52
N THR A 8 11.75 -10.27 29.87
CA THR A 8 11.65 -10.34 28.42
C THR A 8 10.92 -9.09 27.94
N LEU A 9 11.54 -8.37 27.00
CA LEU A 9 10.95 -7.24 26.31
C LEU A 9 10.40 -7.73 24.98
N ILE A 10 9.10 -7.55 24.74
CA ILE A 10 8.47 -7.83 23.46
C ILE A 10 8.18 -6.48 22.80
N CYS A 11 8.87 -6.20 21.71
CA CYS A 11 8.68 -5.01 20.90
C CYS A 11 7.95 -5.43 19.62
N ASP A 12 6.64 -5.24 19.62
CA ASP A 12 5.80 -5.48 18.46
C ASP A 12 5.85 -4.27 17.51
N GLU A 13 5.84 -4.51 16.19
CA GLU A 13 5.83 -3.48 15.14
C GLU A 13 7.00 -2.49 15.28
N TYR A 14 8.22 -3.00 15.51
CA TYR A 14 9.38 -2.15 15.83
C TYR A 14 9.81 -1.25 14.66
N ASP A 15 9.53 -1.64 13.41
CA ASP A 15 9.68 -0.78 12.23
C ASP A 15 8.76 0.45 12.26
N GLU A 16 7.68 0.41 13.04
CA GLU A 16 6.77 1.54 13.24
C GLU A 16 7.18 2.43 14.42
N SER A 17 8.17 1.99 15.19
CA SER A 17 8.70 2.81 16.26
C SER A 17 9.45 3.99 15.64
N GLN A 18 9.12 5.21 16.05
CA GLN A 18 9.88 6.42 15.65
C GLN A 18 11.30 6.46 16.27
N GLN A 19 11.82 5.31 16.72
CA GLN A 19 13.09 5.19 17.40
C GLN A 19 14.20 5.14 16.35
N SER A 20 15.12 6.10 16.43
CA SER A 20 16.30 6.17 15.56
C SER A 20 17.51 5.39 16.08
N HIS A 21 17.35 4.70 17.21
CA HIS A 21 18.45 4.02 17.89
C HIS A 21 18.03 2.61 18.31
N ASN A 22 18.98 1.68 18.25
CA ASN A 22 18.80 0.33 18.77
C ASN A 22 18.52 0.37 20.28
N LEU A 23 17.31 -0.05 20.70
CA LEU A 23 16.88 -0.01 22.10
C LEU A 23 17.75 -0.86 23.03
N TYR A 24 18.28 -1.98 22.53
CA TYR A 24 19.14 -2.86 23.32
C TYR A 24 20.42 -2.13 23.73
N ASN A 25 21.06 -1.46 22.76
CA ASN A 25 22.28 -0.71 22.97
C ASN A 25 22.05 0.55 23.79
N SER A 26 21.00 1.33 23.47
CA SER A 26 20.72 2.61 24.14
C SER A 26 20.40 2.43 25.62
N ASN A 27 19.78 1.29 25.99
CA ASN A 27 19.49 0.93 27.37
C ASN A 27 20.60 0.10 28.05
N GLN A 28 21.71 -0.17 27.36
CA GLN A 28 22.84 -0.95 27.86
C GLN A 28 22.41 -2.32 28.42
N LEU A 29 21.45 -2.97 27.77
CA LEU A 29 20.92 -4.25 28.23
C LEU A 29 22.03 -5.32 28.24
N ASN A 30 22.01 -6.17 29.27
CA ASN A 30 23.01 -7.22 29.52
C ASN A 30 24.46 -6.74 29.72
N GLN A 31 24.68 -5.44 29.98
CA GLN A 31 25.99 -4.94 30.42
C GLN A 31 26.18 -5.10 31.94
N PRO A 32 27.42 -5.19 32.46
CA PRO A 32 27.70 -5.25 33.89
C PRO A 32 27.03 -4.12 34.68
N GLY A 33 26.30 -4.47 35.75
CA GLY A 33 25.56 -3.50 36.57
C GLY A 33 24.19 -3.07 35.99
N GLN A 34 23.87 -3.45 34.75
CA GLN A 34 22.59 -3.15 34.11
C GLN A 34 21.60 -4.33 34.18
N TRP A 35 20.44 -4.14 33.56
CA TRP A 35 19.38 -5.14 33.50
C TRP A 35 19.76 -6.33 32.62
N ARG A 36 19.39 -7.54 33.06
CA ARG A 36 19.47 -8.74 32.22
C ARG A 36 18.15 -8.93 31.48
N ALA A 37 18.16 -8.85 30.16
CA ALA A 37 16.94 -8.89 29.37
C ALA A 37 17.10 -9.70 28.07
N LYS A 38 16.03 -10.40 27.70
CA LYS A 38 15.85 -10.92 26.34
C LYS A 38 14.92 -9.97 25.59
N MET A 39 15.24 -9.67 24.34
CA MET A 39 14.40 -8.82 23.49
C MET A 39 13.88 -9.66 22.33
N VAL A 40 12.56 -9.65 22.14
CA VAL A 40 11.90 -10.23 20.96
C VAL A 40 11.32 -9.05 20.19
N VAL A 41 11.68 -8.95 18.93
CA VAL A 41 11.29 -7.84 18.06
C VAL A 41 10.52 -8.42 16.88
N SER A 42 9.32 -7.92 16.62
CA SER A 42 8.62 -8.14 15.36
C SER A 42 8.84 -6.93 14.45
N CYS A 43 9.01 -7.18 13.16
CA CYS A 43 9.06 -6.15 12.14
C CYS A 43 8.73 -6.75 10.77
N ARG A 44 8.46 -5.89 9.80
CA ARG A 44 8.32 -6.32 8.40
C ARG A 44 9.68 -6.61 7.77
N SER A 45 9.73 -7.64 6.94
CA SER A 45 10.97 -8.12 6.30
C SER A 45 11.68 -7.06 5.46
N GLU A 46 10.94 -6.09 4.90
CA GLU A 46 11.48 -4.97 4.13
C GLU A 46 12.44 -4.06 4.94
N TYR A 47 12.28 -3.98 6.27
CA TYR A 47 13.12 -3.14 7.13
C TYR A 47 14.37 -3.86 7.66
N LEU A 48 14.48 -5.18 7.48
CA LEU A 48 15.65 -5.93 7.96
C LEU A 48 16.90 -5.77 7.06
N GLY A 49 16.74 -5.19 5.86
CA GLY A 49 17.82 -4.93 4.91
C GLY A 49 18.62 -3.67 5.25
N ALA A 50 18.17 -2.52 4.75
CA ALA A 50 18.89 -1.25 4.87
C ALA A 50 19.02 -0.76 6.32
N ASP A 51 18.07 -1.10 7.18
CA ASP A 51 17.97 -0.63 8.56
C ASP A 51 18.42 -1.70 9.58
N ARG A 52 19.18 -2.72 9.14
CA ARG A 52 19.60 -3.85 9.99
C ARG A 52 20.32 -3.41 11.28
N ASP A 53 21.09 -2.32 11.21
CA ASP A 53 21.82 -1.76 12.35
C ASP A 53 20.88 -1.26 13.48
N HIS A 54 19.63 -0.92 13.16
CA HIS A 54 18.62 -0.57 14.16
C HIS A 54 18.18 -1.80 14.98
N PHE A 55 18.30 -3.00 14.42
CA PHE A 55 17.88 -4.26 15.06
C PHE A 55 19.04 -5.00 15.69
N GLN A 56 20.20 -5.05 15.02
CA GLN A 56 21.34 -5.85 15.45
C GLN A 56 22.12 -5.14 16.58
N PRO A 57 22.24 -5.76 17.77
CA PRO A 57 23.09 -5.23 18.83
C PRO A 57 24.56 -5.15 18.41
N THR A 58 25.27 -4.18 18.99
CA THR A 58 26.72 -4.06 18.85
C THR A 58 27.42 -4.30 20.18
N ASP A 59 28.64 -4.80 20.12
CA ASP A 59 29.49 -4.96 21.31
C ASP A 59 30.08 -3.60 21.74
N ARG A 60 30.84 -3.57 22.84
CA ARG A 60 31.50 -2.39 23.41
C ARG A 60 32.34 -1.61 22.40
N ASP A 61 32.93 -2.29 21.41
CA ASP A 61 33.71 -1.71 20.33
C ASP A 61 32.85 -1.22 19.14
N LYS A 62 31.52 -1.17 19.30
CA LYS A 62 30.53 -0.85 18.25
C LYS A 62 30.59 -1.76 17.03
N ARG A 63 31.14 -2.97 17.17
CA ARG A 63 31.12 -4.00 16.13
C ARG A 63 29.84 -4.81 16.23
N ALA A 64 29.28 -5.22 15.11
CA ALA A 64 28.12 -6.10 15.07
C ALA A 64 28.38 -7.36 15.93
N ALA A 65 27.45 -7.69 16.81
CA ALA A 65 27.55 -8.85 17.70
C ALA A 65 26.63 -9.98 17.21
N PRO A 66 27.04 -10.79 16.20
CA PRO A 66 26.18 -11.80 15.57
C PRO A 66 25.68 -12.85 16.56
N ASN A 67 26.46 -13.16 17.60
CA ASN A 67 26.08 -14.13 18.64
C ASN A 67 24.91 -13.66 19.53
N LEU A 68 24.57 -12.37 19.50
CA LEU A 68 23.49 -11.76 20.27
C LEU A 68 22.21 -11.53 19.45
N PHE A 69 22.22 -11.84 18.15
CA PHE A 69 21.12 -11.56 17.23
C PHE A 69 20.70 -12.84 16.52
N ARG A 70 19.39 -13.14 16.57
CA ARG A 70 18.80 -14.26 15.83
C ARG A 70 17.58 -13.75 15.08
N GLU A 71 17.53 -14.10 13.80
CA GLU A 71 16.42 -13.79 12.91
C GLU A 71 15.55 -15.03 12.70
N VAL A 72 14.24 -14.84 12.68
CA VAL A 72 13.24 -15.86 12.38
C VAL A 72 12.18 -15.21 11.49
N VAL A 73 11.85 -15.88 10.39
CA VAL A 73 10.81 -15.42 9.46
C VAL A 73 9.53 -16.22 9.69
N ILE A 74 8.40 -15.52 9.83
CA ILE A 74 7.09 -16.15 9.89
C ILE A 74 6.67 -16.50 8.46
N THR A 75 6.49 -17.78 8.18
CA THR A 75 6.07 -18.25 6.86
C THR A 75 4.55 -18.11 6.67
N PRO A 76 4.06 -17.97 5.43
CA PRO A 76 2.63 -18.03 5.13
C PRO A 76 1.99 -19.34 5.59
N PHE A 77 0.67 -19.35 5.74
CA PHE A 77 -0.07 -20.55 6.14
C PHE A 77 0.04 -21.68 5.11
N SER A 78 0.22 -22.90 5.62
CA SER A 78 0.04 -24.12 4.84
C SER A 78 -1.44 -24.37 4.56
N ALA A 79 -1.73 -25.26 3.59
CA ALA A 79 -3.10 -25.67 3.29
C ALA A 79 -3.82 -26.24 4.54
N THR A 80 -3.12 -27.00 5.38
CA THR A 80 -3.69 -27.56 6.63
C THR A 80 -4.00 -26.47 7.65
N GLN A 81 -3.11 -25.48 7.80
CA GLN A 81 -3.35 -24.34 8.69
C GLN A 81 -4.54 -23.48 8.23
N ILE A 82 -4.70 -23.27 6.92
CA ILE A 82 -5.87 -22.58 6.35
C ILE A 82 -7.15 -23.36 6.71
N GLN A 83 -7.15 -24.68 6.53
CA GLN A 83 -8.32 -25.51 6.87
C GLN A 83 -8.69 -25.43 8.35
N ASP A 84 -7.72 -25.53 9.24
CA ASP A 84 -7.94 -25.46 10.68
C ASP A 84 -8.42 -24.06 11.11
N TYR A 85 -7.86 -23.00 10.50
CA TYR A 85 -8.30 -21.63 10.73
C TYR A 85 -9.77 -21.44 10.35
N ILE A 86 -10.20 -21.94 9.18
CA ILE A 86 -11.58 -21.81 8.70
C ILE A 86 -12.56 -22.54 9.62
N ARG A 87 -12.21 -23.75 10.07
CA ARG A 87 -13.03 -24.50 11.03
C ARG A 87 -13.21 -23.72 12.33
N GLN A 88 -12.14 -23.14 12.86
CA GLN A 88 -12.19 -22.31 14.07
C GLN A 88 -12.99 -21.02 13.84
N TYR A 89 -12.83 -20.38 12.68
CA TYR A 89 -13.55 -19.17 12.31
C TYR A 89 -15.07 -19.39 12.27
N VAL A 90 -15.52 -20.46 11.59
CA VAL A 90 -16.95 -20.83 11.51
C VAL A 90 -17.50 -21.13 12.91
N PHE A 91 -16.74 -21.87 13.73
CA PHE A 91 -17.13 -22.20 15.10
C PHE A 91 -17.29 -20.95 15.98
N GLN A 92 -16.36 -20.00 15.90
CA GLN A 92 -16.37 -18.80 16.75
C GLN A 92 -17.40 -17.76 16.31
N ASN A 93 -17.56 -17.53 15.00
CA ASN A 93 -18.36 -16.43 14.47
C ASN A 93 -19.82 -16.80 14.17
N ARG A 94 -20.19 -18.08 14.27
CA ARG A 94 -21.55 -18.59 13.96
C ARG A 94 -22.04 -18.07 12.60
N THR A 95 -21.21 -18.26 11.58
CA THR A 95 -21.48 -17.76 10.22
C THR A 95 -22.63 -18.51 9.55
N LEU A 96 -23.25 -17.88 8.54
CA LEU A 96 -24.26 -18.54 7.71
C LEU A 96 -23.67 -19.70 6.88
N TRP A 97 -22.41 -19.54 6.46
CA TRP A 97 -21.65 -20.56 5.73
C TRP A 97 -21.01 -21.57 6.67
N GLN A 98 -20.99 -22.84 6.24
CA GLN A 98 -20.21 -23.92 6.83
C GLN A 98 -18.77 -23.92 6.31
N SER A 99 -17.89 -24.72 6.93
CA SER A 99 -16.49 -24.80 6.52
C SER A 99 -16.32 -25.27 5.07
N GLU A 100 -17.19 -26.19 4.62
CA GLU A 100 -17.21 -26.73 3.27
C GLU A 100 -17.48 -25.66 2.21
N ASP A 101 -18.40 -24.73 2.47
CA ASP A 101 -18.73 -23.62 1.57
C ASP A 101 -17.50 -22.72 1.34
N TYR A 102 -16.73 -22.46 2.42
CA TYR A 102 -15.50 -21.69 2.35
C TYR A 102 -14.39 -22.43 1.58
N PHE A 103 -14.23 -23.74 1.80
CA PHE A 103 -13.25 -24.53 1.06
C PHE A 103 -13.56 -24.55 -0.43
N GLU A 104 -14.82 -24.73 -0.79
CA GLU A 104 -15.27 -24.70 -2.19
C GLU A 104 -15.01 -23.33 -2.82
N ALA A 105 -15.30 -22.24 -2.11
CA ALA A 105 -15.05 -20.89 -2.60
C ALA A 105 -13.54 -20.61 -2.80
N LEU A 106 -12.68 -21.07 -1.88
CA LEU A 106 -11.23 -20.89 -1.99
C LEU A 106 -10.61 -21.69 -3.13
N ASP A 107 -11.16 -22.86 -3.44
CA ASP A 107 -10.69 -23.71 -4.55
C ASP A 107 -11.18 -23.20 -5.91
N LYS A 108 -12.44 -22.76 -5.99
CA LYS A 108 -13.06 -22.33 -7.25
C LYS A 108 -12.67 -20.92 -7.70
N VAL A 109 -12.32 -20.03 -6.79
CA VAL A 109 -11.95 -18.66 -7.15
C VAL A 109 -10.45 -18.57 -7.49
N PRO A 110 -10.09 -18.21 -8.74
CA PRO A 110 -8.69 -18.09 -9.14
C PRO A 110 -7.91 -17.10 -8.26
N ASN A 111 -6.67 -17.45 -7.92
CA ASN A 111 -5.72 -16.67 -7.11
C ASN A 111 -6.12 -16.42 -5.64
N LEU A 112 -7.32 -16.80 -5.22
CA LEU A 112 -7.80 -16.53 -3.87
C LEU A 112 -7.06 -17.38 -2.82
N LEU A 113 -6.77 -18.64 -3.13
CA LEU A 113 -5.98 -19.51 -2.25
C LEU A 113 -4.58 -18.94 -1.98
N ASP A 114 -3.94 -18.35 -2.98
CA ASP A 114 -2.61 -17.73 -2.82
C ASP A 114 -2.68 -16.48 -1.93
N LEU A 115 -3.73 -15.66 -2.06
CA LEU A 115 -3.98 -14.54 -1.15
C LEU A 115 -4.26 -15.04 0.28
N ALA A 116 -5.05 -16.11 0.42
CA ALA A 116 -5.43 -16.71 1.70
C ALA A 116 -4.27 -17.36 2.46
N LYS A 117 -3.09 -17.54 1.85
CA LYS A 117 -1.87 -17.92 2.59
C LYS A 117 -1.44 -16.84 3.59
N ASN A 118 -1.80 -15.58 3.35
CA ASN A 118 -1.62 -14.51 4.33
C ASN A 118 -2.76 -14.56 5.37
N PRO A 119 -2.48 -14.71 6.68
CA PRO A 119 -3.52 -14.87 7.72
C PRO A 119 -4.55 -13.72 7.77
N PHE A 120 -4.10 -12.48 7.55
CA PHE A 120 -5.00 -11.33 7.54
C PHE A 120 -5.90 -11.33 6.31
N LEU A 121 -5.34 -11.62 5.13
CA LEU A 121 -6.14 -11.74 3.90
C LEU A 121 -7.11 -12.92 3.95
N LEU A 122 -6.75 -14.03 4.60
CA LEU A 122 -7.68 -15.13 4.88
C LEU A 122 -8.87 -14.62 5.68
N THR A 123 -8.61 -13.93 6.80
CA THR A 123 -9.66 -13.36 7.65
C THR A 123 -10.60 -12.44 6.85
N LEU A 124 -10.03 -11.52 6.07
CA LEU A 124 -10.78 -10.62 5.19
C LEU A 124 -11.61 -11.39 4.15
N SER A 125 -11.02 -12.42 3.54
CA SER A 125 -11.71 -13.25 2.54
C SER A 125 -12.91 -13.95 3.16
N LEU A 126 -12.76 -14.58 4.33
CA LEU A 126 -13.86 -15.29 4.99
C LEU A 126 -15.01 -14.37 5.41
N GLU A 127 -14.71 -13.11 5.73
CA GLU A 127 -15.73 -12.12 6.05
C GLU A 127 -16.50 -11.64 4.81
N VAL A 128 -15.81 -11.48 3.68
CA VAL A 128 -16.37 -10.91 2.44
C VAL A 128 -17.09 -11.96 1.58
N LEU A 129 -16.54 -13.18 1.52
CA LEU A 129 -16.97 -14.25 0.61
C LEU A 129 -18.47 -14.57 0.66
N PRO A 130 -19.12 -14.74 1.84
CA PRO A 130 -20.52 -15.12 1.91
C PRO A 130 -21.45 -14.13 1.20
N ARG A 131 -21.05 -12.87 1.07
CA ARG A 131 -21.86 -11.86 0.38
C ARG A 131 -21.54 -11.78 -1.10
N VAL A 132 -20.27 -11.89 -1.47
CA VAL A 132 -19.86 -11.89 -2.87
C VAL A 132 -20.50 -13.05 -3.64
N VAL A 133 -20.66 -14.20 -2.97
CA VAL A 133 -21.25 -15.39 -3.59
C VAL A 133 -22.79 -15.43 -3.47
N ASN A 134 -23.40 -14.97 -2.37
CA ASN A 134 -24.88 -14.99 -2.22
C ASN A 134 -25.60 -13.87 -3.00
N VAL A 135 -24.96 -12.74 -3.31
CA VAL A 135 -25.57 -11.66 -4.10
C VAL A 135 -25.41 -11.97 -5.59
N GLY A 136 -26.14 -12.97 -6.10
CA GLY A 136 -26.59 -13.13 -7.50
C GLY A 136 -25.72 -12.73 -8.71
N GLN A 137 -24.41 -12.49 -8.60
CA GLN A 137 -23.58 -11.91 -9.68
C GLN A 137 -22.54 -12.87 -10.24
N ILE A 138 -22.35 -14.05 -9.65
CA ILE A 138 -21.37 -15.03 -10.12
C ILE A 138 -22.01 -16.42 -10.09
N GLN A 139 -22.66 -16.80 -11.18
CA GLN A 139 -23.07 -18.20 -11.43
C GLN A 139 -21.85 -19.10 -11.75
N ASP A 140 -20.72 -18.50 -12.12
CA ASP A 140 -19.48 -19.18 -12.46
C ASP A 140 -18.28 -18.52 -11.75
N LEU A 141 -17.88 -19.08 -10.61
CA LEU A 141 -16.77 -18.61 -9.77
C LEU A 141 -15.42 -18.63 -10.51
N SER A 142 -15.32 -19.38 -11.61
CA SER A 142 -14.08 -19.52 -12.39
C SER A 142 -13.70 -18.27 -13.19
N GLY A 143 -14.68 -17.40 -13.52
CA GLY A 143 -14.46 -16.17 -14.28
C GLY A 143 -14.06 -14.96 -13.43
N ALA A 144 -14.30 -15.01 -12.12
CA ALA A 144 -14.05 -13.89 -11.21
C ALA A 144 -12.61 -13.96 -10.67
N ARG A 145 -11.68 -13.24 -11.30
CA ARG A 145 -10.35 -13.01 -10.72
C ARG A 145 -10.46 -12.02 -9.56
N ILE A 146 -10.43 -12.53 -8.33
CA ILE A 146 -10.40 -11.69 -7.13
C ILE A 146 -8.95 -11.27 -6.86
N THR A 147 -8.69 -9.97 -6.92
CA THR A 147 -7.40 -9.39 -6.50
C THR A 147 -7.45 -8.96 -5.05
N ARG A 148 -6.30 -8.65 -4.47
CA ARG A 148 -6.24 -8.10 -3.12
C ARG A 148 -6.99 -6.78 -3.04
N VAL A 149 -6.79 -5.87 -3.99
CA VAL A 149 -7.53 -4.58 -4.05
C VAL A 149 -9.05 -4.81 -4.01
N ALA A 150 -9.57 -5.80 -4.74
CA ALA A 150 -11.00 -6.10 -4.76
C ALA A 150 -11.53 -6.59 -3.40
N LEU A 151 -10.74 -7.39 -2.66
CA LEU A 151 -11.09 -7.81 -1.30
C LEU A 151 -11.18 -6.62 -0.35
N TYR A 152 -10.22 -5.69 -0.41
CA TYR A 152 -10.24 -4.50 0.43
C TYR A 152 -11.36 -3.53 0.04
N ASP A 153 -11.60 -3.33 -1.27
CA ASP A 153 -12.73 -2.54 -1.78
C ASP A 153 -14.06 -3.05 -1.22
N GLN A 154 -14.26 -4.37 -1.18
CA GLN A 154 -15.46 -4.97 -0.61
C GLN A 154 -15.49 -4.89 0.91
N PHE A 155 -14.38 -5.18 1.58
CA PHE A 155 -14.30 -5.14 3.04
C PHE A 155 -14.62 -3.74 3.59
N VAL A 156 -13.99 -2.68 3.06
CA VAL A 156 -14.18 -1.31 3.54
C VAL A 156 -15.62 -0.85 3.30
N LYS A 157 -16.19 -1.14 2.12
CA LYS A 157 -17.60 -0.85 1.85
C LYS A 157 -18.53 -1.55 2.84
N GLN A 158 -18.30 -2.83 3.12
CA GLN A 158 -19.12 -3.59 4.06
C GLN A 158 -18.97 -3.11 5.50
N TRP A 159 -17.75 -2.75 5.90
CA TRP A 159 -17.48 -2.19 7.21
C TRP A 159 -18.26 -0.89 7.42
N LEU A 160 -18.18 0.03 6.46
CA LEU A 160 -18.90 1.31 6.52
C LEU A 160 -20.42 1.13 6.51
N GLU A 161 -20.96 0.17 5.75
CA GLU A 161 -22.40 -0.14 5.78
C GLU A 161 -22.86 -0.69 7.14
N ARG A 162 -22.05 -1.52 7.81
CA ARG A 162 -22.33 -1.95 9.19
C ARG A 162 -22.17 -0.79 10.18
N GLY A 163 -21.13 0.03 9.99
CA GLY A 163 -20.87 1.24 10.76
C GLY A 163 -22.03 2.22 10.72
N LYS A 164 -22.57 2.49 9.51
CA LYS A 164 -23.78 3.29 9.27
C LYS A 164 -24.95 2.82 10.12
N LYS A 165 -25.25 1.52 10.10
CA LYS A 165 -26.35 0.92 10.88
C LYS A 165 -26.13 1.03 12.39
N ARG A 166 -24.88 0.84 12.84
CA ARG A 166 -24.51 0.93 14.26
C ARG A 166 -24.63 2.37 14.79
N VAL A 167 -24.14 3.33 14.01
CA VAL A 167 -24.10 4.74 14.39
C VAL A 167 -25.49 5.40 14.27
N GLY A 168 -26.31 4.99 13.30
CA GLY A 168 -27.70 5.45 13.13
C GLY A 168 -28.72 4.85 14.11
N GLY A 169 -28.27 4.22 15.21
CA GLY A 169 -29.15 3.58 16.18
C GLY A 169 -29.96 4.57 17.04
N ASN A 170 -30.93 4.04 17.79
CA ASN A 170 -31.78 4.82 18.70
C ASN A 170 -30.98 5.31 19.91
N GLY A 171 -30.37 6.49 19.80
CA GLY A 171 -29.60 7.13 20.87
C GLY A 171 -28.90 8.44 20.50
N LEU A 172 -29.05 8.91 19.26
CA LEU A 172 -28.46 10.17 18.80
C LEU A 172 -29.17 11.38 19.39
N SER A 173 -28.40 12.43 19.72
CA SER A 173 -28.95 13.76 20.01
C SER A 173 -29.65 14.33 18.78
N GLN A 174 -30.49 15.35 18.93
CA GLN A 174 -31.17 15.98 17.79
C GLN A 174 -30.19 16.55 16.76
N GLN A 175 -29.07 17.13 17.21
CA GLN A 175 -28.00 17.67 16.35
C GLN A 175 -27.26 16.53 15.62
N ALA A 176 -26.87 15.48 16.35
CA ALA A 176 -26.19 14.34 15.76
C ALA A 176 -27.09 13.56 14.79
N LYS A 177 -28.40 13.52 15.03
CA LYS A 177 -29.36 12.94 14.09
C LYS A 177 -29.45 13.75 12.80
N ALA A 178 -29.52 15.08 12.88
CA ALA A 178 -29.52 15.93 11.69
C ALA A 178 -28.21 15.77 10.88
N ALA A 179 -27.05 15.72 11.55
CA ALA A 179 -25.77 15.44 10.91
C ALA A 179 -25.75 14.05 10.25
N PHE A 180 -26.29 13.03 10.92
CA PHE A 180 -26.41 11.68 10.36
C PHE A 180 -27.28 11.67 9.10
N ASP A 181 -28.46 12.29 9.15
CA ASP A 181 -29.39 12.34 8.01
C ASP A 181 -28.73 13.04 6.81
N THR A 182 -28.02 14.16 7.02
CA THR A 182 -27.21 14.83 5.98
C THR A 182 -26.17 13.90 5.36
N LEU A 183 -25.45 13.12 6.18
CA LEU A 183 -24.47 12.15 5.69
C LEU A 183 -25.13 11.01 4.91
N VAL A 184 -26.33 10.57 5.30
CA VAL A 184 -27.09 9.54 4.58
C VAL A 184 -27.53 10.05 3.21
N ASP A 185 -28.10 11.25 3.15
CA ASP A 185 -28.56 11.88 1.92
C ASP A 185 -27.41 12.14 0.93
N GLY A 186 -26.23 12.50 1.45
CA GLY A 186 -25.00 12.68 0.66
C GLY A 186 -24.25 11.40 0.29
N GLY A 187 -24.74 10.22 0.70
CA GLY A 187 -24.08 8.94 0.46
C GLY A 187 -23.04 8.58 1.54
N PHE A 188 -23.53 8.14 2.69
CA PHE A 188 -22.73 7.86 3.90
C PHE A 188 -21.45 7.04 3.64
N THR A 189 -21.55 5.99 2.84
CA THR A 189 -20.41 5.11 2.56
C THR A 189 -19.34 5.80 1.70
N GLN A 190 -19.75 6.64 0.74
CA GLN A 190 -18.81 7.43 -0.05
C GLN A 190 -18.13 8.50 0.81
N SER A 191 -18.89 9.16 1.69
CA SER A 191 -18.34 10.09 2.68
C SER A 191 -17.34 9.41 3.62
N GLY A 192 -17.61 8.17 4.04
CA GLY A 192 -16.69 7.35 4.82
C GLY A 192 -15.41 6.99 4.08
N ILE A 193 -15.51 6.55 2.82
CA ILE A 193 -14.34 6.27 1.97
C ILE A 193 -13.50 7.54 1.78
N HIS A 194 -14.14 8.68 1.50
CA HIS A 194 -13.46 9.96 1.36
C HIS A 194 -12.76 10.40 2.64
N PHE A 195 -13.41 10.21 3.80
CA PHE A 195 -12.81 10.46 5.11
C PHE A 195 -11.54 9.60 5.31
N LEU A 196 -11.61 8.31 5.00
CA LEU A 196 -10.46 7.40 5.11
C LEU A 196 -9.32 7.76 4.16
N LYS A 197 -9.61 8.12 2.90
CA LYS A 197 -8.63 8.59 1.92
C LYS A 197 -7.89 9.83 2.42
N LYS A 198 -8.64 10.83 2.89
CA LYS A 198 -8.08 12.07 3.44
C LYS A 198 -7.25 11.81 4.70
N LEU A 199 -7.74 10.95 5.60
CA LEU A 199 -7.01 10.58 6.80
C LEU A 199 -5.69 9.87 6.46
N ALA A 200 -5.72 8.88 5.57
CA ALA A 200 -4.54 8.17 5.13
C ALA A 200 -3.53 9.10 4.45
N SER A 201 -3.99 9.98 3.56
CA SER A 201 -3.12 10.97 2.92
C SER A 201 -2.48 11.93 3.95
N ALA A 202 -3.24 12.38 4.96
CA ALA A 202 -2.71 13.24 6.02
C ALA A 202 -1.68 12.49 6.89
N ILE A 203 -1.91 11.21 7.19
CA ILE A 203 -0.96 10.36 7.91
C ILE A 203 0.37 10.26 7.15
N TYR A 204 0.33 10.00 5.85
CA TYR A 204 1.55 9.90 5.04
C TYR A 204 2.28 11.23 4.86
N LYS A 205 1.53 12.33 4.75
CA LYS A 205 2.07 13.68 4.53
C LYS A 205 2.64 14.29 5.80
N GLU A 206 1.90 14.24 6.90
CA GLU A 206 2.20 15.01 8.12
C GLU A 206 2.94 14.19 9.20
N GLN A 207 2.86 12.86 9.14
CA GLN A 207 3.56 11.95 10.08
C GLN A 207 4.26 10.81 9.35
N ALA A 208 4.70 11.03 8.12
CA ALA A 208 5.53 10.12 7.34
C ALA A 208 5.00 8.68 7.18
N GLY A 209 3.70 8.43 7.41
CA GLY A 209 3.08 7.11 7.33
C GLY A 209 2.99 6.35 8.65
N TYR A 210 3.50 6.90 9.77
CA TYR A 210 3.37 6.25 11.07
C TYR A 210 1.89 6.08 11.44
N PRO A 211 1.41 4.88 11.82
CA PRO A 211 -0.03 4.61 11.90
C PRO A 211 -0.69 5.04 13.21
N VAL A 212 0.08 5.26 14.27
CA VAL A 212 -0.44 5.66 15.58
C VAL A 212 -0.54 7.18 15.68
N ILE A 213 -1.77 7.68 15.81
CA ILE A 213 -2.07 9.10 15.95
C ILE A 213 -2.41 9.38 17.41
N GLU A 214 -1.60 10.19 18.08
CA GLU A 214 -1.97 10.75 19.38
C GLU A 214 -2.74 12.06 19.18
N TYR A 215 -3.94 12.14 19.75
CA TYR A 215 -4.79 13.34 19.66
C TYR A 215 -5.25 13.81 21.05
N SER A 216 -4.98 15.08 21.34
CA SER A 216 -5.49 15.81 22.49
C SER A 216 -6.04 17.16 22.05
N ARG A 217 -7.31 17.43 22.37
CA ARG A 217 -8.03 18.65 21.98
C ARG A 217 -7.24 19.93 22.25
N PHE A 218 -6.59 20.02 23.41
CA PHE A 218 -5.88 21.23 23.83
C PHE A 218 -4.50 21.39 23.18
N ARG A 219 -3.88 20.29 22.73
CA ARG A 219 -2.54 20.33 22.13
C ARG A 219 -2.59 20.43 20.61
N ASP A 220 -3.61 19.83 20.02
CA ASP A 220 -3.71 19.66 18.57
C ASP A 220 -4.70 20.64 17.93
N GLU A 221 -5.18 21.65 18.66
CA GLU A 221 -6.02 22.71 18.11
C GLU A 221 -5.29 23.43 16.96
N GLY A 222 -5.97 23.60 15.82
CA GLY A 222 -5.39 24.19 14.61
C GLY A 222 -4.47 23.27 13.79
N THR A 223 -4.23 22.03 14.22
CA THR A 223 -3.48 21.03 13.43
C THR A 223 -4.38 20.27 12.46
N TRP A 224 -3.79 19.54 11.51
CA TRP A 224 -4.54 18.66 10.58
C TRP A 224 -5.43 17.63 11.30
N LYS A 225 -5.06 17.24 12.53
CA LYS A 225 -5.77 16.22 13.32
C LYS A 225 -7.19 16.66 13.69
N THR A 226 -7.46 17.96 13.84
CA THR A 226 -8.81 18.43 14.20
C THR A 226 -9.84 18.06 13.14
N ALA A 227 -9.46 18.05 11.86
CA ALA A 227 -10.33 17.67 10.75
C ALA A 227 -10.82 16.21 10.81
N PHE A 228 -10.21 15.37 11.66
CA PHE A 228 -10.53 13.93 11.77
C PHE A 228 -10.94 13.52 13.19
N PHE A 229 -10.42 14.22 14.21
CA PHE A 229 -10.56 13.82 15.61
C PHE A 229 -11.33 14.83 16.48
N SER A 230 -11.89 15.89 15.89
CA SER A 230 -12.76 16.82 16.61
C SER A 230 -14.06 16.15 17.09
N ARG A 231 -14.82 16.89 17.91
CA ARG A 231 -16.14 16.50 18.44
C ARG A 231 -17.29 17.01 17.57
N GLU A 232 -17.02 17.49 16.36
CA GLU A 232 -18.08 17.82 15.41
C GLU A 232 -18.87 16.55 15.08
N ASP A 233 -20.20 16.67 15.03
CA ASP A 233 -21.07 15.50 14.95
C ASP A 233 -20.78 14.67 13.69
N GLU A 234 -20.65 15.30 12.51
CA GLU A 234 -20.33 14.58 11.26
C GLU A 234 -19.01 13.82 11.33
N ILE A 235 -17.95 14.48 11.81
CA ILE A 235 -16.61 13.88 11.96
C ILE A 235 -16.66 12.73 12.98
N HIS A 236 -17.38 12.92 14.08
CA HIS A 236 -17.56 11.89 15.09
C HIS A 236 -18.30 10.68 14.53
N LEU A 237 -19.42 10.88 13.83
CA LEU A 237 -20.22 9.80 13.23
C LEU A 237 -19.40 9.01 12.19
N LEU A 238 -18.65 9.70 11.33
CA LEU A 238 -17.78 9.05 10.34
C LEU A 238 -16.65 8.28 11.01
N ARG A 239 -15.96 8.88 11.99
CA ARG A 239 -14.87 8.23 12.72
C ARG A 239 -15.34 6.96 13.43
N GLU A 240 -16.50 6.98 14.08
CA GLU A 240 -17.08 5.82 14.76
C GLU A 240 -17.59 4.74 13.78
N ALA A 241 -17.91 5.10 12.53
CA ALA A 241 -18.30 4.14 11.50
C ALA A 241 -17.09 3.50 10.77
N CYS A 242 -15.93 4.16 10.78
CA CYS A 242 -14.72 3.72 10.09
C CYS A 242 -13.98 2.56 10.79
N PRO A 243 -13.11 1.82 10.09
CA PRO A 243 -12.25 0.76 10.66
C PRO A 243 -11.05 1.34 11.43
N LEU A 244 -11.34 2.14 12.46
CA LEU A 244 -10.36 2.75 13.34
C LEU A 244 -10.48 2.16 14.76
N ALA A 245 -9.33 1.84 15.36
CA ALA A 245 -9.23 1.46 16.76
C ALA A 245 -8.83 2.68 17.59
N ARG A 246 -9.33 2.74 18.83
CA ARG A 246 -9.02 3.78 19.80
C ARG A 246 -8.55 3.17 21.11
N ASN A 247 -7.39 3.62 21.62
CA ASN A 247 -6.91 3.31 22.95
C ASN A 247 -6.57 4.62 23.69
N GLY A 248 -7.44 5.06 24.59
CA GLY A 248 -7.32 6.37 25.23
C GLY A 248 -7.36 7.52 24.22
N ASN A 249 -6.23 8.19 24.06
CA ASN A 249 -6.03 9.31 23.12
C ASN A 249 -5.32 8.90 21.82
N GLN A 250 -5.02 7.61 21.66
CA GLN A 250 -4.38 7.07 20.47
C GLN A 250 -5.44 6.51 19.53
N TYR A 251 -5.30 6.84 18.25
CA TYR A 251 -6.10 6.33 17.14
C TYR A 251 -5.19 5.65 16.15
N ARG A 252 -5.65 4.54 15.57
CA ARG A 252 -4.97 3.84 14.47
C ARG A 252 -5.98 3.13 13.60
N PHE A 253 -5.62 2.80 12.37
CA PHE A 253 -6.38 1.82 11.61
C PHE A 253 -6.35 0.47 12.34
N ILE A 254 -7.42 -0.32 12.26
CA ILE A 254 -7.46 -1.65 12.90
C ILE A 254 -6.34 -2.57 12.40
N HIS A 255 -5.78 -2.28 11.23
CA HIS A 255 -4.61 -2.95 10.67
C HIS A 255 -3.85 -2.00 9.72
N ARG A 256 -2.51 -2.06 9.68
CA ARG A 256 -1.70 -1.15 8.84
C ARG A 256 -2.00 -1.28 7.35
N SER A 257 -2.30 -2.48 6.86
CA SER A 257 -2.63 -2.66 5.44
C SER A 257 -3.89 -1.89 5.01
N LEU A 258 -4.80 -1.55 5.94
CA LEU A 258 -5.95 -0.68 5.63
C LEU A 258 -5.54 0.77 5.47
N LEU A 259 -4.55 1.24 6.24
CA LEU A 259 -3.95 2.56 6.03
C LEU A 259 -3.29 2.63 4.65
N GLU A 260 -2.49 1.62 4.31
CA GLU A 260 -1.79 1.51 3.02
C GLU A 260 -2.78 1.43 1.84
N TYR A 261 -3.82 0.63 1.98
CA TYR A 261 -4.91 0.54 1.01
C TYR A 261 -5.64 1.88 0.85
N CYS A 262 -6.01 2.56 1.94
CA CYS A 262 -6.68 3.85 1.87
C CYS A 262 -5.78 4.94 1.29
N PHE A 263 -4.47 4.85 1.50
CA PHE A 263 -3.51 5.74 0.86
C PHE A 263 -3.38 5.45 -0.65
N ALA A 264 -3.37 4.18 -1.05
CA ALA A 264 -3.44 3.80 -2.47
C ALA A 264 -4.73 4.30 -3.13
N LEU A 265 -5.87 4.30 -2.44
CA LEU A 265 -7.11 4.93 -2.91
C LEU A 265 -6.97 6.46 -3.06
N ALA A 266 -6.21 7.12 -2.17
CA ALA A 266 -5.95 8.56 -2.29
C ALA A 266 -5.06 8.90 -3.50
N VAL A 267 -4.25 7.94 -3.98
CA VAL A 267 -3.47 8.06 -5.23
C VAL A 267 -4.38 7.88 -6.45
N PHE A 268 -5.23 6.87 -6.45
CA PHE A 268 -6.17 6.63 -7.55
C PHE A 268 -7.43 5.91 -7.05
N ASP A 269 -8.56 6.59 -7.23
CA ASP A 269 -9.89 6.03 -6.98
C ASP A 269 -10.64 5.87 -8.31
N PRO A 270 -11.01 4.64 -8.71
CA PRO A 270 -11.80 4.42 -9.91
C PRO A 270 -13.17 5.11 -9.88
N GLN A 271 -13.74 5.34 -8.70
CA GLN A 271 -15.05 5.97 -8.58
C GLN A 271 -15.00 7.45 -8.92
N ASP A 272 -13.95 8.17 -8.49
CA ASP A 272 -13.74 9.58 -8.83
C ASP A 272 -13.59 9.77 -10.35
N SER A 273 -12.93 8.81 -11.02
CA SER A 273 -12.71 8.82 -12.47
C SER A 273 -14.00 8.60 -13.27
N LYS A 274 -14.95 7.81 -12.76
CA LYS A 274 -16.24 7.53 -13.44
C LYS A 274 -17.19 8.73 -13.45
N VAL A 275 -17.13 9.59 -12.42
CA VAL A 275 -17.95 10.81 -12.32
C VAL A 275 -17.53 11.87 -13.35
N LEU A 276 -16.24 11.92 -13.71
CA LEU A 276 -15.71 12.86 -14.71
C LEU A 276 -16.15 12.53 -16.15
N HIS A 277 -16.35 11.25 -16.47
CA HIS A 277 -16.72 10.82 -17.83
C HIS A 277 -18.21 10.97 -18.17
N SER A 278 -19.12 11.10 -17.20
CA SER A 278 -20.57 11.24 -17.48
C SER A 278 -21.01 12.65 -17.90
N SER A 279 -20.10 13.63 -17.97
CA SER A 279 -20.44 15.07 -18.02
C SER A 279 -20.00 15.82 -19.29
N VAL A 280 -19.54 15.14 -20.35
CA VAL A 280 -18.98 15.83 -21.54
C VAL A 280 -19.80 15.58 -22.82
N VAL A 281 -20.28 16.67 -23.43
CA VAL A 281 -20.98 16.74 -24.73
C VAL A 281 -19.95 16.89 -25.87
N PRO A 282 -20.07 16.19 -27.02
CA PRO A 282 -19.00 16.17 -28.03
C PRO A 282 -19.03 17.40 -28.96
N VAL A 283 -17.87 18.04 -29.15
CA VAL A 283 -17.64 19.15 -30.11
C VAL A 283 -16.62 18.72 -31.19
N ARG A 284 -16.76 19.29 -32.40
CA ARG A 284 -16.16 18.82 -33.66
C ARG A 284 -14.65 19.10 -33.84
N ARG A 285 -14.02 18.09 -34.47
CA ARG A 285 -12.65 17.91 -35.02
C ARG A 285 -11.89 19.13 -35.58
N GLY A 286 -10.57 19.12 -35.31
CA GLY A 286 -9.48 19.69 -36.12
C GLY A 286 -8.17 18.91 -35.89
N SER A 287 -7.40 18.63 -36.94
CA SER A 287 -6.31 17.64 -36.98
C SER A 287 -4.95 18.10 -36.43
N THR A 288 -4.19 17.19 -35.80
CA THR A 288 -2.74 16.96 -36.05
C THR A 288 -2.28 15.60 -35.48
N SER A 289 -1.25 15.05 -36.10
CA SER A 289 -0.77 13.66 -36.05
C SER A 289 0.14 13.32 -34.85
N SER A 290 -0.11 12.18 -34.19
CA SER A 290 0.92 11.41 -33.48
C SER A 290 0.70 9.91 -33.73
N VAL A 291 1.77 9.25 -34.18
CA VAL A 291 1.79 7.86 -34.63
C VAL A 291 2.08 6.98 -33.41
N PHE A 292 1.05 6.30 -32.90
CA PHE A 292 1.19 5.20 -31.94
C PHE A 292 0.77 3.91 -32.64
N SER A 293 1.71 2.98 -32.83
CA SER A 293 1.42 1.62 -33.28
C SER A 293 1.84 0.62 -32.20
N PHE A 294 0.90 0.31 -31.32
CA PHE A 294 0.89 -0.94 -30.54
C PHE A 294 -0.21 -1.81 -31.15
N GLU A 295 0.15 -2.73 -32.05
CA GLU A 295 -0.79 -3.76 -32.51
C GLU A 295 -0.99 -4.79 -31.38
N GLY A 296 -2.19 -5.25 -31.02
CA GLY A 296 -3.50 -4.87 -31.51
C GLY A 296 -4.59 -5.28 -30.52
N GLN A 297 -5.50 -4.35 -30.25
CA GLN A 297 -6.92 -4.54 -29.94
C GLN A 297 -7.56 -3.18 -30.18
N THR A 298 -8.54 -3.17 -31.07
CA THR A 298 -9.20 -1.98 -31.62
C THR A 298 -9.76 -1.09 -30.50
N ALA A 299 -9.18 0.09 -30.32
CA ALA A 299 -9.75 1.16 -29.51
C ALA A 299 -9.81 2.42 -30.39
N SER A 300 -11.04 2.89 -30.59
CA SER A 300 -11.36 4.12 -31.30
C SER A 300 -10.64 5.33 -30.70
N ASP A 301 -10.13 6.18 -31.58
CA ASP A 301 -9.50 7.46 -31.28
C ASP A 301 -10.38 8.35 -30.38
N GLU A 302 -10.02 8.48 -29.11
CA GLU A 302 -10.55 9.50 -28.20
C GLU A 302 -9.43 10.39 -27.66
N GLU A 303 -9.76 11.69 -27.66
CA GLU A 303 -8.96 12.88 -27.36
C GLU A 303 -8.09 12.83 -26.08
N PRO A 304 -7.10 13.74 -25.95
CA PRO A 304 -6.22 13.76 -24.78
C PRO A 304 -7.05 13.98 -23.52
N VAL A 305 -6.96 13.01 -22.62
CA VAL A 305 -7.54 13.07 -21.28
C VAL A 305 -7.12 14.39 -20.66
N ASN A 306 -8.11 15.21 -20.30
CA ASN A 306 -7.94 16.47 -19.59
C ASN A 306 -6.91 16.25 -18.50
N THR A 307 -5.72 16.80 -18.74
CA THR A 307 -4.57 16.68 -17.87
C THR A 307 -5.04 17.03 -16.48
N MET A 308 -4.74 16.19 -15.48
CA MET A 308 -4.53 16.74 -14.15
C MET A 308 -3.63 17.95 -14.36
N GLU A 309 -4.22 19.16 -14.30
CA GLU A 309 -3.51 20.30 -13.77
C GLU A 309 -2.72 19.72 -12.62
N ALA A 310 -1.40 19.83 -12.70
CA ALA A 310 -0.51 19.25 -11.73
C ALA A 310 -0.96 19.76 -10.37
N ALA A 311 -1.82 18.98 -9.70
CA ALA A 311 -2.19 19.24 -8.34
C ALA A 311 -0.86 19.04 -7.64
N VAL A 312 -0.22 20.15 -7.31
CA VAL A 312 1.09 20.20 -6.68
C VAL A 312 1.11 19.29 -5.43
N ASP A 313 -0.08 18.99 -4.90
CA ASP A 313 -0.35 18.15 -3.74
C ASP A 313 -0.77 16.68 -4.03
N HIS A 314 -0.62 16.16 -5.25
CA HIS A 314 -0.97 14.76 -5.53
C HIS A 314 0.05 13.77 -4.93
N PRO A 315 -0.34 12.66 -4.25
CA PRO A 315 0.63 11.76 -3.60
C PRO A 315 1.76 11.24 -4.47
N LEU A 316 1.52 11.03 -5.77
CA LEU A 316 2.56 10.64 -6.75
C LEU A 316 3.68 11.68 -6.91
N THR A 317 3.45 12.96 -6.63
CA THR A 317 4.45 14.02 -6.85
C THR A 317 5.37 14.23 -5.66
N TRP A 318 4.92 13.96 -4.43
CA TRP A 318 5.66 14.28 -3.21
C TRP A 318 6.09 13.07 -2.37
N ARG A 319 5.45 11.91 -2.49
CA ARG A 319 5.87 10.67 -1.80
C ARG A 319 6.67 9.80 -2.73
N ASN A 320 7.80 9.25 -2.28
CA ASN A 320 8.47 8.18 -3.00
C ASN A 320 7.85 6.84 -2.58
N PHE A 321 7.25 6.11 -3.52
CA PHE A 321 6.60 4.83 -3.24
C PHE A 321 7.57 3.64 -3.23
N VAL A 322 8.81 3.81 -3.68
CA VAL A 322 9.83 2.74 -3.63
C VAL A 322 10.10 2.29 -2.19
N SER A 323 9.93 3.17 -1.20
CA SER A 323 10.00 2.82 0.23
C SER A 323 8.70 2.24 0.81
N GLU A 324 7.65 2.10 0.01
CA GLU A 324 6.30 1.70 0.43
C GLU A 324 5.82 0.48 -0.39
N PRO A 325 6.44 -0.71 -0.22
CA PRO A 325 6.19 -1.87 -1.08
C PRO A 325 4.72 -2.33 -1.03
N SER A 326 4.09 -2.29 0.15
CA SER A 326 2.67 -2.66 0.30
C SER A 326 1.73 -1.72 -0.47
N VAL A 327 2.04 -0.41 -0.51
CA VAL A 327 1.26 0.56 -1.29
C VAL A 327 1.48 0.34 -2.78
N LEU A 328 2.72 0.06 -3.20
CA LEU A 328 3.03 -0.29 -4.59
C LEU A 328 2.26 -1.51 -5.07
N GLU A 329 2.10 -2.54 -4.23
CA GLU A 329 1.31 -3.73 -4.60
C GLU A 329 -0.16 -3.39 -4.87
N PHE A 330 -0.80 -2.56 -4.04
CA PHE A 330 -2.16 -2.09 -4.29
C PHE A 330 -2.26 -1.26 -5.58
N LEU A 331 -1.29 -0.36 -5.82
CA LEU A 331 -1.29 0.47 -7.04
C LEU A 331 -1.01 -0.36 -8.30
N ALA A 332 -0.14 -1.37 -8.21
CA ALA A 332 0.17 -2.26 -9.32
C ALA A 332 -1.05 -3.11 -9.72
N GLU A 333 -1.73 -3.72 -8.75
CA GLU A 333 -2.99 -4.44 -9.00
C GLU A 333 -4.06 -3.51 -9.59
N ARG A 334 -4.16 -2.26 -9.10
CA ARG A 334 -5.09 -1.27 -9.64
C ARG A 334 -4.74 -0.90 -11.08
N ALA A 335 -3.46 -0.72 -11.41
CA ALA A 335 -3.00 -0.42 -12.77
C ALA A 335 -3.25 -1.58 -13.76
N GLN A 336 -3.29 -2.83 -13.28
CA GLN A 336 -3.72 -3.98 -14.09
C GLN A 336 -5.22 -3.95 -14.40
N GLN A 337 -6.04 -3.47 -13.47
CA GLN A 337 -7.50 -3.46 -13.58
C GLN A 337 -8.06 -2.23 -14.29
N GLU A 338 -7.39 -1.08 -14.20
CA GLU A 338 -7.92 0.22 -14.61
C GLU A 338 -7.10 0.83 -15.76
N PRO A 339 -7.57 0.74 -17.02
CA PRO A 339 -6.84 1.27 -18.18
C PRO A 339 -6.58 2.78 -18.12
N LEU A 340 -7.49 3.54 -17.50
CA LEU A 340 -7.33 4.98 -17.29
C LEU A 340 -6.13 5.29 -16.39
N PHE A 341 -5.97 4.54 -15.29
CA PHE A 341 -4.83 4.71 -14.40
C PHE A 341 -3.51 4.39 -15.12
N LYS A 342 -3.49 3.29 -15.88
CA LYS A 342 -2.33 2.94 -16.72
C LYS A 342 -1.97 4.06 -17.70
N LYS A 343 -2.96 4.65 -18.40
CA LYS A 343 -2.76 5.77 -19.32
C LYS A 343 -2.21 7.01 -18.59
N GLN A 344 -2.71 7.32 -17.40
CA GLN A 344 -2.20 8.42 -16.56
C GLN A 344 -0.74 8.21 -16.16
N LEU A 345 -0.37 7.00 -15.71
CA LEU A 345 1.00 6.67 -15.32
C LEU A 345 1.97 6.79 -16.50
N LEU A 346 1.58 6.29 -17.69
CA LEU A 346 2.38 6.44 -18.90
C LEU A 346 2.56 7.92 -19.30
N ALA A 347 1.51 8.73 -19.19
CA ALA A 347 1.59 10.16 -19.48
C ALA A 347 2.54 10.90 -18.51
N MET A 348 2.60 10.49 -17.24
CA MET A 348 3.56 11.04 -16.27
C MET A 348 5.02 10.72 -16.65
N ILE A 349 5.28 9.51 -17.15
CA ILE A 349 6.61 9.11 -17.64
C ILE A 349 7.00 9.95 -18.86
N GLU A 350 6.10 10.11 -19.82
CA GLU A 350 6.35 10.91 -21.03
C GLU A 350 6.60 12.38 -20.69
N ARG A 351 5.80 12.96 -19.79
CA ARG A 351 5.97 14.34 -19.34
C ARG A 351 7.34 14.58 -18.69
N SER A 352 7.93 13.57 -18.04
CA SER A 352 9.27 13.70 -17.43
C SER A 352 10.39 14.00 -18.42
N LYS A 353 10.20 13.73 -19.72
CA LYS A 353 11.16 14.05 -20.79
C LYS A 353 11.38 15.56 -20.91
N THR A 354 10.37 16.38 -20.63
CA THR A 354 10.44 17.84 -20.69
C THR A 354 10.43 18.50 -19.31
N ASP A 355 9.62 17.97 -18.37
CA ASP A 355 9.42 18.51 -17.03
C ASP A 355 10.43 17.93 -16.02
N LYS A 356 11.27 18.80 -15.43
CA LYS A 356 12.26 18.39 -14.42
C LYS A 356 11.64 18.15 -13.04
N GLU A 357 10.52 18.81 -12.73
CA GLU A 357 9.85 18.69 -11.44
C GLU A 357 9.03 17.39 -11.35
N GLY A 358 8.59 16.86 -12.50
CA GLY A 358 7.84 15.61 -12.61
C GLY A 358 8.63 14.31 -12.33
N ARG A 359 9.88 14.39 -11.89
CA ARG A 359 10.78 13.21 -11.74
C ARG A 359 10.30 12.19 -10.71
N ILE A 360 9.73 12.64 -9.58
CA ILE A 360 9.23 11.74 -8.53
C ILE A 360 7.98 11.00 -9.04
N ALA A 361 7.05 11.75 -9.65
CA ALA A 361 5.85 11.18 -10.25
C ALA A 361 6.18 10.15 -11.34
N ALA A 362 7.16 10.46 -12.20
CA ALA A 362 7.59 9.53 -13.24
C ALA A 362 8.30 8.29 -12.67
N ALA A 363 9.16 8.45 -11.66
CA ALA A 363 9.83 7.33 -10.99
C ALA A 363 8.81 6.39 -10.31
N ASN A 364 7.83 6.97 -9.61
CA ASN A 364 6.72 6.23 -9.04
C ASN A 364 5.90 5.53 -10.12
N ALA A 365 5.56 6.26 -11.19
CA ALA A 365 4.71 5.74 -12.25
C ALA A 365 5.32 4.54 -12.96
N ILE A 366 6.61 4.62 -13.35
CA ILE A 366 7.27 3.50 -13.98
C ILE A 366 7.45 2.32 -13.03
N THR A 367 7.73 2.58 -11.74
CA THR A 367 7.82 1.53 -10.71
C THR A 367 6.50 0.78 -10.57
N ILE A 368 5.38 1.49 -10.50
CA ILE A 368 4.03 0.88 -10.43
C ILE A 368 3.74 0.04 -11.68
N LEU A 369 4.07 0.55 -12.87
CA LEU A 369 3.84 -0.16 -14.12
C LEU A 369 4.71 -1.43 -14.26
N VAL A 370 5.98 -1.36 -13.85
CA VAL A 370 6.86 -2.54 -13.83
C VAL A 370 6.32 -3.60 -12.85
N ARG A 371 5.94 -3.19 -11.63
CA ARG A 371 5.30 -4.07 -10.64
C ARG A 371 3.98 -4.66 -11.13
N ALA A 372 3.23 -3.91 -11.94
CA ALA A 372 2.01 -4.38 -12.61
C ALA A 372 2.27 -5.38 -13.75
N GLY A 373 3.53 -5.69 -14.07
CA GLY A 373 3.92 -6.59 -15.15
C GLY A 373 3.82 -5.98 -16.54
N ILE A 374 3.81 -4.64 -16.64
CA ILE A 374 3.83 -3.96 -17.94
C ILE A 374 5.22 -4.07 -18.55
N ARG A 375 5.27 -4.59 -19.77
CA ARG A 375 6.50 -4.70 -20.56
C ARG A 375 6.78 -3.40 -21.30
N PHE A 376 8.02 -2.97 -21.28
CA PHE A 376 8.53 -1.78 -21.97
C PHE A 376 9.43 -2.14 -23.16
N ASN A 377 9.31 -3.37 -23.68
CA ASN A 377 10.09 -3.83 -24.81
C ASN A 377 9.90 -2.92 -26.03
N GLY A 378 10.99 -2.42 -26.61
CA GLY A 378 10.96 -1.50 -27.76
C GLY A 378 10.43 -0.10 -27.48
N ALA A 379 10.14 0.26 -26.22
CA ALA A 379 9.57 1.57 -25.89
C ALA A 379 10.57 2.71 -26.14
N ASP A 380 10.07 3.84 -26.63
CA ASP A 380 10.85 5.08 -26.70
C ASP A 380 10.80 5.82 -25.37
N LEU A 381 11.82 5.61 -24.55
CA LEU A 381 12.03 6.26 -23.27
C LEU A 381 13.25 7.21 -23.31
N LYS A 382 13.55 7.80 -24.47
CA LYS A 382 14.63 8.78 -24.59
C LYS A 382 14.42 9.96 -23.65
N GLY A 383 15.47 10.31 -22.91
CA GLY A 383 15.49 11.49 -22.04
C GLY A 383 14.54 11.45 -20.84
N ILE A 384 13.91 10.31 -20.52
CA ILE A 384 13.03 10.21 -19.34
C ILE A 384 13.81 10.52 -18.06
N ARG A 385 13.12 11.01 -17.03
CA ARG A 385 13.73 11.35 -15.74
C ARG A 385 13.07 10.57 -14.61
N ILE A 386 13.70 9.46 -14.22
CA ILE A 386 13.16 8.53 -13.22
C ILE A 386 14.19 8.16 -12.14
N PRO A 387 14.89 9.14 -11.53
CA PRO A 387 15.92 8.83 -10.54
C PRO A 387 15.30 8.10 -9.34
N GLY A 388 15.96 7.02 -8.90
CA GLY A 388 15.52 6.22 -7.76
C GLY A 388 14.39 5.23 -8.04
N ALA A 389 13.89 5.12 -9.28
CA ALA A 389 12.84 4.17 -9.63
C ALA A 389 13.28 2.71 -9.41
N ASP A 390 12.33 1.85 -9.04
CA ASP A 390 12.52 0.41 -8.96
C ASP A 390 12.04 -0.24 -10.25
N LEU A 391 13.00 -0.63 -11.10
CA LEU A 391 12.78 -1.32 -12.38
C LEU A 391 13.16 -2.80 -12.28
N SER A 392 13.31 -3.33 -11.06
CA SER A 392 13.69 -4.72 -10.84
C SER A 392 12.69 -5.69 -11.45
N ASP A 393 13.22 -6.81 -11.97
CA ASP A 393 12.48 -7.86 -12.67
C ASP A 393 11.69 -7.37 -13.92
N GLY A 394 11.93 -6.14 -14.38
CA GLY A 394 11.23 -5.54 -15.52
C GLY A 394 11.72 -6.04 -16.90
N GLU A 395 10.81 -6.07 -17.87
CA GLU A 395 11.11 -6.40 -19.27
C GLU A 395 11.27 -5.13 -20.12
N PHE A 396 12.51 -4.83 -20.51
CA PHE A 396 12.94 -3.62 -21.23
C PHE A 396 13.81 -3.96 -22.46
N ASP A 397 13.61 -5.12 -23.09
CA ASP A 397 14.38 -5.52 -24.27
C ASP A 397 14.14 -4.54 -25.43
N ARG A 398 15.20 -4.12 -26.14
CA ARG A 398 15.16 -3.15 -27.25
C ARG A 398 14.66 -1.75 -26.86
N VAL A 399 14.58 -1.42 -25.57
CA VAL A 399 14.15 -0.09 -25.13
C VAL A 399 15.16 0.99 -25.56
N GLN A 400 14.66 2.19 -25.87
CA GLN A 400 15.48 3.36 -26.16
C GLN A 400 15.54 4.24 -24.91
N LEU A 401 16.69 4.29 -24.23
CA LEU A 401 16.92 5.05 -22.98
C LEU A 401 18.02 6.11 -23.15
N GLN A 402 18.27 6.56 -24.38
CA GLN A 402 19.35 7.50 -24.65
C GLN A 402 19.11 8.82 -23.90
N GLY A 403 20.13 9.31 -23.20
CA GLY A 403 20.05 10.53 -22.40
C GLY A 403 19.11 10.47 -21.18
N ALA A 404 18.58 9.29 -20.81
CA ALA A 404 17.71 9.13 -19.65
C ALA A 404 18.46 9.38 -18.32
N ASP A 405 17.76 9.91 -17.33
CA ASP A 405 18.24 10.01 -15.95
C ASP A 405 17.76 8.79 -15.15
N LEU A 406 18.67 7.83 -14.98
CA LEU A 406 18.52 6.55 -14.28
C LEU A 406 19.37 6.52 -13.00
N ARG A 407 19.69 7.68 -12.41
CA ARG A 407 20.51 7.71 -11.19
C ARG A 407 19.79 7.00 -10.06
N LYS A 408 20.52 6.18 -9.29
CA LYS A 408 20.01 5.42 -8.14
C LYS A 408 18.86 4.45 -8.45
N THR A 409 18.60 4.11 -9.71
CA THR A 409 17.54 3.14 -10.03
C THR A 409 17.95 1.74 -9.60
N ASN A 410 16.98 0.95 -9.14
CA ASN A 410 17.16 -0.48 -8.96
C ASN A 410 16.88 -1.19 -10.30
N LEU A 411 17.91 -1.84 -10.85
CA LEU A 411 17.93 -2.58 -12.11
C LEU A 411 18.18 -4.09 -11.86
N ARG A 412 17.99 -4.57 -10.64
CA ARG A 412 18.18 -6.00 -10.30
C ARG A 412 17.31 -6.88 -11.21
N ASN A 413 17.93 -7.91 -11.81
CA ASN A 413 17.26 -8.88 -12.70
C ASN A 413 16.54 -8.28 -13.93
N ILE A 414 16.78 -7.01 -14.26
CA ILE A 414 16.11 -6.36 -15.40
C ILE A 414 16.53 -7.01 -16.72
N TRP A 415 15.60 -7.13 -17.67
CA TRP A 415 15.91 -7.59 -19.03
C TRP A 415 16.14 -6.38 -19.95
N LEU A 416 17.38 -6.17 -20.37
CA LEU A 416 17.80 -5.03 -21.20
C LEU A 416 18.46 -5.48 -22.51
N ARG A 417 18.07 -6.64 -23.07
CA ARG A 417 18.71 -7.16 -24.29
C ARG A 417 18.48 -6.18 -25.44
N GLN A 418 19.55 -5.78 -26.12
CA GLN A 418 19.51 -4.80 -27.22
C GLN A 418 18.96 -3.42 -26.82
N ALA A 419 18.94 -3.07 -25.53
CA ALA A 419 18.59 -1.73 -25.07
C ALA A 419 19.69 -0.72 -25.44
N ASP A 420 19.30 0.51 -25.78
CA ASP A 420 20.25 1.60 -26.04
C ASP A 420 20.24 2.60 -24.88
N LEU A 421 21.32 2.55 -24.08
CA LEU A 421 21.57 3.40 -22.92
C LEU A 421 22.57 4.54 -23.21
N SER A 422 22.81 4.87 -24.48
CA SER A 422 23.79 5.90 -24.88
C SER A 422 23.52 7.23 -24.18
N ASN A 423 24.52 7.80 -23.51
CA ASN A 423 24.42 9.04 -22.72
C ASN A 423 23.46 8.98 -21.51
N ALA A 424 22.97 7.82 -21.09
CA ALA A 424 22.15 7.69 -19.89
C ALA A 424 22.97 7.99 -18.61
N GLN A 425 22.37 8.70 -17.66
CA GLN A 425 22.97 8.97 -16.35
C GLN A 425 22.63 7.83 -15.38
N MET A 426 23.60 6.97 -15.06
CA MET A 426 23.38 5.77 -14.22
C MET A 426 24.14 5.80 -12.87
N ALA A 427 24.52 6.99 -12.39
CA ALA A 427 25.25 7.10 -11.12
C ALA A 427 24.44 6.50 -9.96
N GLY A 428 25.02 5.50 -9.29
CA GLY A 428 24.39 4.78 -8.18
C GLY A 428 23.31 3.77 -8.56
N ALA A 429 23.12 3.47 -9.86
CA ALA A 429 22.21 2.42 -10.29
C ALA A 429 22.68 1.04 -9.77
N GLN A 430 21.74 0.20 -9.35
CA GLN A 430 22.01 -1.10 -8.73
C GLN A 430 21.59 -2.23 -9.66
N PHE A 431 22.53 -3.03 -10.18
CA PHE A 431 22.23 -4.17 -11.07
C PHE A 431 21.99 -5.49 -10.34
N GLY A 432 22.07 -5.49 -9.00
CA GLY A 432 21.80 -6.68 -8.18
C GLY A 432 22.95 -7.69 -8.08
N GLU A 433 24.13 -7.39 -8.66
CA GLU A 433 25.32 -8.18 -8.40
C GLU A 433 25.92 -7.83 -7.03
N TRP A 434 25.92 -8.80 -6.13
CA TRP A 434 26.73 -8.75 -4.92
C TRP A 434 28.15 -9.20 -5.27
N PRO A 435 29.21 -8.57 -4.73
CA PRO A 435 30.54 -9.14 -4.83
C PRO A 435 30.53 -10.53 -4.19
N TYR A 436 30.61 -11.59 -5.00
CA TYR A 436 30.89 -12.92 -4.49
C TYR A 436 32.40 -12.98 -4.23
N LEU A 437 32.79 -13.13 -2.96
CA LEU A 437 34.17 -13.45 -2.62
C LEU A 437 34.38 -14.93 -2.89
N THR A 438 35.20 -15.26 -3.89
CA THR A 438 35.77 -16.61 -4.02
C THR A 438 36.87 -16.74 -2.97
N GLU A 439 36.63 -17.53 -1.92
CA GLU A 439 37.69 -17.94 -1.01
C GLU A 439 38.47 -19.07 -1.68
N ASP A 440 39.63 -18.74 -2.26
CA ASP A 440 40.60 -19.74 -2.69
C ASP A 440 41.20 -20.37 -1.42
N SER A 441 40.66 -21.52 -1.02
CA SER A 441 41.28 -22.37 -0.02
C SER A 441 42.58 -22.93 -0.61
N LYS A 442 43.72 -22.48 -0.07
CA LYS A 442 45.04 -23.06 -0.37
C LYS A 442 45.36 -24.23 0.54
#